data_AF-A0A952EVS8-F1
#
_entry.id   AF-A0A952EVS8-F1
#
_cell.length_a   1.000
_cell.length_b   1.000
_cell.length_c   1.000
_cell.angle_alpha   90.00
_cell.angle_beta   90.00
_cell.angle_gamma   90.00
#
_symmetry.space_group_name_H-M   'P 1'
#
loop_
_entity.id
_entity.type
_entity.pdbx_description
1 polymer ?
#
loop_
_entity_poly.entity_id
_entity_poly.type
_entity_poly.pdbx_seq_one_letter_code
_entity_poly.pdbx_strand_id
1 'polypeptide(L)'
;VVIAVIAGAIGLLGWGPYLVAAVKGSPADSGTAQHYLPSAGAQLEFPMLHFTLLGALCMLGTLWLVVYARSSTRAGALAVAVLAVYAWSLLSMLTTLVGTTLLSFRLQPALTILLTAAGAFGFIEFTRVVAARVTPENSRRVVAAAATLGAIGALTFSQDIPDVLRSDIVVAYTDTDGSGQRADRRPPGAEQYYREIDTKIIEATGLPRHETVVLTADYSFLSYYPYYGFQGLTSHYANPLAQFDQRAAAVESWATLTTADQFIAALDKLPWKPPTVFLMRRGANDTYTLRLASDVYPNQPNVRRYHVALDKALFDDPRFDVSTVGPFVLAIRKP
;
A
#
# COMPACT_ATOMS: atom_id res chain seq x y z
N VAL A 1 -26.01 18.22 4.13
CA VAL A 1 -26.48 17.40 5.28
C VAL A 1 -26.86 16.00 4.86
N VAL A 2 -27.87 15.80 3.99
CA VAL A 2 -28.31 14.44 3.56
C VAL A 2 -27.16 13.59 3.00
N ILE A 3 -26.33 14.15 2.11
CA ILE A 3 -25.16 13.44 1.55
C ILE A 3 -24.19 12.98 2.66
N ALA A 4 -23.92 13.85 3.64
CA ALA A 4 -23.02 13.51 4.75
C ALA A 4 -23.61 12.42 5.65
N VAL A 5 -24.92 12.43 5.89
CA VAL A 5 -25.61 11.39 6.67
C VAL A 5 -25.57 10.05 5.93
N ILE A 6 -25.86 10.02 4.64
CA ILE A 6 -25.81 8.79 3.83
C ILE A 6 -24.37 8.26 3.77
N ALA A 7 -23.39 9.13 3.51
CA ALA A 7 -21.98 8.75 3.51
C ALA A 7 -21.52 8.22 4.87
N GLY A 8 -21.97 8.84 5.97
CA GLY A 8 -21.72 8.37 7.33
C GLY A 8 -22.33 7.00 7.60
N ALA A 9 -23.59 6.78 7.23
CA ALA A 9 -24.27 5.50 7.40
C ALA A 9 -23.60 4.37 6.61
N ILE A 10 -23.22 4.62 5.36
CA ILE A 10 -22.47 3.64 4.54
C ILE A 10 -21.08 3.42 5.13
N GLY A 11 -20.39 4.49 5.55
CA GLY A 11 -19.07 4.41 6.18
C GLY A 11 -19.07 3.56 7.45
N LEU A 12 -20.13 3.65 8.25
CA LEU A 12 -20.28 2.87 9.48
C LEU A 12 -20.40 1.35 9.24
N LEU A 13 -20.79 0.90 8.05
CA LEU A 13 -20.77 -0.54 7.73
C LEU A 13 -19.34 -1.11 7.75
N GLY A 14 -18.36 -0.32 7.30
CA GLY A 14 -16.95 -0.70 7.33
C GLY A 14 -16.26 -0.33 8.65
N TRP A 15 -16.45 0.91 9.11
CA TRP A 15 -15.73 1.46 10.26
C TRP A 15 -16.39 1.16 11.60
N GLY A 16 -17.69 0.88 11.64
CA GLY A 16 -18.45 0.66 12.87
C GLY A 16 -17.84 -0.40 13.80
N PRO A 17 -17.53 -1.62 13.30
CA PRO A 17 -16.88 -2.65 14.13
C PRO A 17 -15.56 -2.20 14.74
N TYR A 18 -14.72 -1.51 13.96
CA TYR A 18 -13.46 -0.94 14.44
C TYR A 18 -13.68 0.13 15.50
N LEU A 19 -14.59 1.08 15.27
CA LEU A 19 -14.91 2.15 16.21
C LEU A 19 -15.42 1.60 17.55
N VAL A 20 -16.28 0.57 17.50
CA VAL A 20 -16.76 -0.13 18.72
C VAL A 20 -15.61 -0.81 19.46
N ALA A 21 -14.73 -1.51 18.74
CA ALA A 21 -13.55 -2.13 19.35
C ALA A 21 -12.61 -1.10 19.97
N ALA A 22 -12.40 0.04 19.31
CA ALA A 22 -11.59 1.15 19.78
C ALA A 22 -12.11 1.75 21.09
N VAL A 23 -13.41 1.98 21.19
CA VAL A 23 -14.04 2.47 22.43
C VAL A 23 -13.93 1.45 23.57
N LYS A 24 -13.94 0.15 23.26
CA LYS A 24 -13.82 -0.93 24.25
C LYS A 24 -12.37 -1.26 24.65
N GLY A 25 -11.38 -0.53 24.12
CA GLY A 25 -9.96 -0.78 24.42
C GLY A 25 -9.44 -2.11 23.85
N SER A 26 -10.09 -2.67 22.83
CA SER A 26 -9.74 -3.95 22.20
C SER A 26 -9.14 -3.89 20.77
N PRO A 27 -8.77 -2.74 20.15
CA PRO A 27 -8.02 -2.83 18.89
C PRO A 27 -6.64 -3.46 19.11
N ALA A 28 -6.10 -4.06 18.04
CA ALA A 28 -4.66 -4.25 17.93
C ALA A 28 -3.96 -2.89 18.09
N ASP A 29 -2.73 -2.93 18.60
CA ASP A 29 -1.97 -1.78 19.10
C ASP A 29 -2.05 -0.50 18.25
N SER A 30 -1.99 0.64 18.94
CA SER A 30 -2.27 1.98 18.45
C SER A 30 -1.76 2.27 17.05
N GLY A 31 -2.66 2.49 16.09
CA GLY A 31 -2.41 3.36 14.95
C GLY A 31 -1.23 3.01 14.03
N THR A 32 -0.72 1.78 14.00
CA THR A 32 0.47 1.42 13.18
C THR A 32 0.32 1.79 11.70
N ALA A 33 -0.89 1.82 11.15
CA ALA A 33 -1.15 2.33 9.80
C ALA A 33 -0.68 3.80 9.58
N GLN A 34 -0.69 4.61 10.64
CA GLN A 34 -0.22 6.00 10.67
C GLN A 34 1.29 6.13 10.90
N HIS A 35 1.98 5.06 11.30
CA HIS A 35 3.40 5.04 11.63
C HIS A 35 4.29 4.99 10.38
N TYR A 36 4.07 5.91 9.45
CA TYR A 36 4.81 5.98 8.20
C TYR A 36 5.12 7.43 7.83
N LEU A 37 6.41 7.77 7.81
CA LEU A 37 6.92 9.10 7.48
C LEU A 37 7.97 9.01 6.37
N PRO A 38 7.55 8.87 5.10
CA PRO A 38 8.49 8.94 3.98
C PRO A 38 9.02 10.37 3.82
N SER A 39 10.07 10.56 3.02
CA SER A 39 10.63 11.89 2.71
C SER A 39 9.55 12.88 2.24
N ALA A 40 8.62 12.40 1.40
CA ALA A 40 7.44 13.11 0.92
C ALA A 40 6.48 13.61 2.02
N GLY A 41 6.46 12.97 3.19
CA GLY A 41 5.67 13.41 4.35
C GLY A 41 6.47 14.22 5.37
N ALA A 42 7.80 14.22 5.26
CA ALA A 42 8.73 14.93 6.15
C ALA A 42 9.09 16.33 5.64
N GLN A 43 8.68 16.70 4.42
CA GLN A 43 8.95 17.98 3.78
C GLN A 43 7.68 18.53 3.16
N LEU A 44 7.57 19.87 3.11
CA LEU A 44 6.54 20.51 2.32
C LEU A 44 6.93 20.44 0.84
N GLU A 45 6.04 19.88 0.05
CA GLU A 45 6.20 19.75 -1.39
C GLU A 45 5.80 21.06 -2.08
N PHE A 46 6.64 21.55 -2.99
CA PHE A 46 6.38 22.78 -3.75
C PHE A 46 6.53 22.51 -5.26
N PRO A 47 5.56 21.82 -5.90
CA PRO A 47 5.69 21.37 -7.29
C PRO A 47 5.94 22.52 -8.27
N MET A 48 5.43 23.71 -7.95
CA MET A 48 5.61 24.92 -8.74
C MET A 48 7.06 25.40 -8.84
N LEU A 49 7.94 24.98 -7.93
CA LEU A 49 9.35 25.37 -7.91
C LEU A 49 10.23 24.38 -8.69
N HIS A 50 9.67 23.28 -9.20
CA HIS A 50 10.42 22.31 -10.01
C HIS A 50 10.59 22.84 -11.43
N PHE A 51 11.81 22.81 -11.96
CA PHE A 51 12.13 23.22 -13.34
C PHE A 51 11.73 22.15 -14.36
N THR A 52 10.43 21.86 -14.43
CA THR A 52 9.82 20.88 -15.34
C THR A 52 8.56 21.47 -16.00
N LEU A 53 8.04 20.82 -17.05
CA LEU A 53 6.79 21.23 -17.68
C LEU A 53 5.62 21.22 -16.67
N LEU A 54 5.57 20.18 -15.81
CA LEU A 54 4.61 20.08 -14.72
C LEU A 54 4.76 21.22 -13.72
N GLY A 55 6.00 21.53 -13.31
CA GLY A 55 6.26 22.61 -12.37
C GLY A 55 5.89 23.98 -12.94
N ALA A 56 6.14 24.23 -14.23
CA ALA A 56 5.68 25.44 -14.91
C ALA A 56 4.15 25.56 -14.92
N LEU A 57 3.42 24.47 -15.16
CA LEU A 57 1.95 24.46 -15.09
C LEU A 57 1.46 24.72 -13.66
N CYS A 58 2.07 24.09 -12.65
CA CYS A 58 1.78 24.35 -11.24
C CYS A 58 2.09 25.79 -10.82
N MET A 59 3.16 26.39 -11.37
CA MET A 59 3.51 27.80 -11.16
C MET A 59 2.45 28.73 -11.74
N LEU A 60 2.02 28.50 -13.00
CA LEU A 60 0.91 29.22 -13.60
C LEU A 60 -0.37 29.11 -12.74
N GLY A 61 -0.64 27.92 -12.21
CA GLY A 61 -1.79 27.69 -11.32
C GLY A 61 -1.67 28.46 -10.02
N THR A 62 -0.50 28.42 -9.39
CA THR A 62 -0.21 29.16 -8.15
C THR A 62 -0.42 30.67 -8.35
N LEU A 63 0.14 31.24 -9.43
CA LEU A 63 -0.03 32.65 -9.76
C LEU A 63 -1.50 33.01 -10.01
N TRP A 64 -2.22 32.15 -10.75
CA TRP A 64 -3.64 32.36 -11.02
C TRP A 64 -4.48 32.33 -9.74
N LEU A 65 -4.19 31.40 -8.81
CA LEU A 65 -4.86 31.37 -7.50
C LEU A 65 -4.58 32.64 -6.70
N VAL A 66 -3.34 33.11 -6.65
CA VAL A 66 -2.98 34.35 -5.93
C VAL A 66 -3.75 35.55 -6.47
N VAL A 67 -3.89 35.67 -7.80
CA VAL A 67 -4.57 36.81 -8.43
C VAL A 67 -6.09 36.72 -8.29
N TYR A 68 -6.68 35.54 -8.45
CA TYR A 68 -8.14 35.37 -8.62
C TYR A 68 -8.88 34.75 -7.43
N ALA A 69 -8.19 34.30 -6.37
CA ALA A 69 -8.83 33.58 -5.26
C ALA A 69 -10.00 34.34 -4.61
N ARG A 70 -9.97 35.68 -4.60
CA ARG A 70 -11.02 36.52 -4.00
C ARG A 70 -12.11 36.95 -4.99
N SER A 71 -11.86 36.85 -6.28
CA SER A 71 -12.75 37.36 -7.34
C SER A 71 -13.44 36.25 -8.14
N SER A 72 -12.92 35.02 -8.09
CA SER A 72 -13.47 33.86 -8.78
C SER A 72 -13.81 32.77 -7.78
N THR A 73 -15.07 32.32 -7.76
CA THR A 73 -15.51 31.20 -6.92
C THR A 73 -14.70 29.94 -7.18
N ARG A 74 -14.28 29.70 -8.43
CA ARG A 74 -13.46 28.54 -8.82
C ARG A 74 -12.05 28.65 -8.25
N ALA A 75 -11.43 29.82 -8.38
CA ALA A 75 -10.09 30.07 -7.83
C ALA A 75 -10.11 30.01 -6.30
N GLY A 76 -11.11 30.60 -5.66
CA GLY A 76 -11.28 30.54 -4.21
C GLY A 76 -11.44 29.12 -3.70
N ALA A 77 -12.27 28.29 -4.34
CA ALA A 77 -12.44 26.90 -3.97
C ALA A 77 -11.14 26.09 -4.12
N LEU A 78 -10.42 26.23 -5.23
CA LEU A 78 -9.12 25.58 -5.45
C LEU A 78 -8.06 26.07 -4.45
N ALA A 79 -8.03 27.37 -4.15
CA ALA A 79 -7.10 27.94 -3.18
C ALA A 79 -7.34 27.39 -1.77
N VAL A 80 -8.60 27.30 -1.33
CA VAL A 80 -8.95 26.68 -0.04
C VAL A 80 -8.51 25.21 -0.01
N ALA A 81 -8.73 24.45 -1.08
CA ALA A 81 -8.29 23.06 -1.15
C ALA A 81 -6.76 22.93 -1.06
N VAL A 82 -6.00 23.76 -1.79
CA VAL A 82 -4.53 23.78 -1.74
C VAL A 82 -4.04 24.14 -0.32
N LEU A 83 -4.61 25.17 0.31
CA LEU A 83 -4.27 25.57 1.67
C LEU A 83 -4.61 24.48 2.69
N ALA A 84 -5.73 23.78 2.52
CA ALA A 84 -6.11 22.66 3.38
C ALA A 84 -5.09 21.52 3.29
N VAL A 85 -4.56 21.21 2.09
CA VAL A 85 -3.50 20.22 1.93
C VAL A 85 -2.23 20.65 2.65
N TYR A 86 -1.76 21.89 2.49
CA TYR A 86 -0.57 22.37 3.20
C TYR A 86 -0.76 22.41 4.73
N ALA A 87 -1.93 22.84 5.20
CA ALA A 87 -2.27 22.84 6.62
C ALA A 87 -2.28 21.42 7.19
N TRP A 88 -2.83 20.45 6.47
CA TRP A 88 -2.81 19.04 6.85
C TRP A 88 -1.39 18.47 6.86
N SER A 89 -0.55 18.85 5.89
CA SER A 89 0.86 18.46 5.85
C SER A 89 1.62 18.98 7.06
N LEU A 90 1.46 20.26 7.41
CA LEU A 90 2.04 20.85 8.61
C LEU A 90 1.54 20.17 9.88
N LEU A 91 0.24 19.91 9.98
CA LEU A 91 -0.34 19.21 11.11
C LEU A 91 0.22 17.79 11.23
N SER A 92 0.34 17.06 10.12
CA SER A 92 0.94 15.73 10.07
C SER A 92 2.40 15.73 10.52
N MET A 93 3.16 16.79 10.17
CA MET A 93 4.53 16.95 10.65
C MET A 93 4.57 17.22 12.15
N LEU A 94 3.65 18.02 12.69
CA LEU A 94 3.54 18.27 14.13
C LEU A 94 3.13 17.01 14.92
N THR A 95 2.24 16.16 14.38
CA THR A 95 1.82 14.93 15.05
C THR A 95 2.94 13.91 15.23
N THR A 96 4.06 14.06 14.51
CA THR A 96 5.25 13.21 14.73
C THR A 96 5.81 13.36 16.14
N LEU A 97 5.62 14.54 16.78
CA LEU A 97 6.02 14.79 18.16
C LEU A 97 5.28 13.91 19.18
N VAL A 98 4.10 13.40 18.82
CA VAL A 98 3.31 12.48 19.65
C VAL A 98 3.36 11.04 19.11
N GLY A 99 4.33 10.73 18.26
CA GLY A 99 4.61 9.38 17.79
C GLY A 99 3.73 8.87 16.65
N THR A 100 3.06 9.74 15.89
CA THR A 100 2.20 9.33 14.76
C THR A 100 2.26 10.30 13.58
N THR A 101 1.59 9.97 12.47
CA THR A 101 1.40 10.88 11.33
C THR A 101 -0.06 10.95 10.89
N LEU A 102 -0.43 11.98 10.15
CA LEU A 102 -1.71 12.05 9.44
C LEU A 102 -1.57 11.63 7.97
N LEU A 103 -0.50 10.89 7.65
CA LEU A 103 -0.21 10.33 6.32
C LEU A 103 -0.24 11.38 5.20
N SER A 104 0.25 12.60 5.47
CA SER A 104 0.18 13.74 4.54
C SER A 104 0.83 13.50 3.18
N PHE A 105 1.80 12.58 3.08
CA PHE A 105 2.41 12.20 1.80
C PHE A 105 1.35 11.73 0.78
N ARG A 106 0.23 11.15 1.23
CA ARG A 106 -0.89 10.74 0.37
C ARG A 106 -1.59 11.92 -0.31
N LEU A 107 -1.41 13.14 0.20
CA LEU A 107 -1.99 14.36 -0.35
C LEU A 107 -1.10 15.02 -1.41
N GLN A 108 0.15 14.57 -1.61
CA GLN A 108 1.02 15.15 -2.65
C GLN A 108 0.42 15.01 -4.06
N PRO A 109 -0.12 13.84 -4.50
CA PRO A 109 -0.79 13.75 -5.79
C PRO A 109 -2.00 14.68 -5.89
N ALA A 110 -2.76 14.84 -4.80
CA ALA A 110 -3.90 15.75 -4.75
C ALA A 110 -3.47 17.21 -4.90
N LEU A 111 -2.40 17.64 -4.22
CA LEU A 111 -1.80 18.97 -4.38
C LEU A 111 -1.42 19.24 -5.84
N THR A 112 -0.74 18.29 -6.48
CA THR A 112 -0.35 18.38 -7.89
C THR A 112 -1.56 18.49 -8.80
N ILE A 113 -2.61 17.70 -8.60
CA ILE A 113 -3.84 17.77 -9.39
C ILE A 113 -4.55 19.13 -9.21
N LEU A 114 -4.63 19.63 -7.98
CA LEU A 114 -5.25 20.93 -7.70
C LEU A 114 -4.49 22.08 -8.38
N LEU A 115 -3.16 22.08 -8.27
CA LEU A 115 -2.30 23.12 -8.87
C LEU A 115 -2.27 23.03 -10.40
N THR A 116 -2.27 21.84 -10.98
CA THR A 116 -2.35 21.68 -12.44
C THR A 116 -3.71 22.06 -12.99
N ALA A 117 -4.80 21.74 -12.29
CA ALA A 117 -6.15 22.21 -12.65
C ALA A 117 -6.24 23.74 -12.59
N ALA A 118 -5.69 24.36 -11.53
CA ALA A 118 -5.54 25.81 -11.47
C ALA A 118 -4.67 26.35 -12.60
N GLY A 119 -3.59 25.65 -12.96
CA GLY A 119 -2.68 25.98 -14.05
C GLY A 119 -3.37 26.01 -15.41
N ALA A 120 -4.28 25.05 -15.67
CA ALA A 120 -5.09 25.05 -16.89
C ALA A 120 -6.02 26.28 -16.96
N PHE A 121 -6.66 26.65 -15.85
CA PHE A 121 -7.44 27.90 -15.79
C PHE A 121 -6.55 29.14 -15.99
N GLY A 122 -5.39 29.17 -15.33
CA GLY A 122 -4.41 30.24 -15.47
C GLY A 122 -3.93 30.40 -16.91
N PHE A 123 -3.66 29.30 -17.61
CA PHE A 123 -3.25 29.29 -19.01
C PHE A 123 -4.35 29.85 -19.94
N ILE A 124 -5.60 29.42 -19.74
CA ILE A 124 -6.74 29.90 -20.52
C ILE A 124 -6.98 31.39 -20.28
N GLU A 125 -6.98 31.83 -19.02
CA GLU A 125 -7.23 33.22 -18.66
C GLU A 125 -6.11 34.14 -19.15
N PHE A 126 -4.85 33.72 -19.00
CA PHE A 126 -3.70 34.41 -19.57
C PHE A 126 -3.83 34.57 -21.09
N THR A 127 -4.20 33.48 -21.79
CA THR A 127 -4.43 33.51 -23.23
C THR A 127 -5.49 34.55 -23.61
N ARG A 128 -6.62 34.60 -22.88
CA ARG A 128 -7.69 35.56 -23.12
C ARG A 128 -7.23 37.01 -22.87
N VAL A 129 -6.50 37.25 -21.79
CA VAL A 129 -5.97 38.58 -21.45
C VAL A 129 -4.99 39.06 -22.53
N VAL A 130 -4.09 38.21 -23.01
CA VAL A 130 -3.16 38.56 -24.09
C VAL A 130 -3.92 38.80 -25.40
N ALA A 131 -4.88 37.93 -25.74
CA ALA A 131 -5.68 38.04 -26.95
C ALA A 131 -6.56 39.31 -26.97
N ALA A 132 -6.97 39.82 -25.81
CA ALA A 132 -7.73 41.07 -25.69
C ALA A 132 -6.87 42.33 -25.84
N ARG A 133 -5.54 42.22 -25.69
CA ARG A 133 -4.59 43.36 -25.80
C ARG A 133 -4.06 43.58 -27.22
N VAL A 134 -4.43 42.72 -28.17
CA VAL A 134 -3.97 42.78 -29.57
C VAL A 134 -5.13 43.09 -30.52
N THR A 135 -4.80 43.44 -31.77
CA THR A 135 -5.82 43.66 -32.81
C THR A 135 -6.69 42.41 -33.02
N PRO A 136 -7.95 42.55 -33.48
CA PRO A 136 -8.85 41.41 -33.67
C PRO A 136 -8.29 40.30 -34.58
N GLU A 137 -7.52 40.68 -35.61
CA GLU A 137 -6.82 39.72 -36.48
C GLU A 137 -5.75 38.91 -35.71
N ASN A 138 -4.94 39.60 -34.90
CA ASN A 138 -3.88 38.96 -34.10
C ASN A 138 -4.43 38.19 -32.90
N SER A 139 -5.61 38.55 -32.40
CA SER A 139 -6.29 37.84 -31.30
C SER A 139 -6.54 36.37 -31.63
N ARG A 140 -7.00 36.09 -32.85
CA ARG A 140 -7.17 34.71 -33.36
C ARG A 140 -5.85 33.96 -33.43
N ARG A 141 -4.77 34.63 -33.85
CA ARG A 141 -3.42 34.04 -33.91
C ARG A 141 -2.89 33.71 -32.52
N VAL A 142 -3.11 34.56 -31.52
CA VAL A 142 -2.74 34.31 -30.11
C VAL A 142 -3.46 33.08 -29.57
N VAL A 143 -4.78 32.99 -29.76
CA VAL A 143 -5.57 31.83 -29.30
C VAL A 143 -5.12 30.55 -30.01
N ALA A 144 -4.90 30.60 -31.33
CA ALA A 144 -4.39 29.45 -32.07
C ALA A 144 -3.01 29.01 -31.56
N ALA A 145 -2.07 29.94 -31.39
CA ALA A 145 -0.74 29.65 -30.86
C ALA A 145 -0.79 29.04 -29.45
N ALA A 146 -1.61 29.59 -28.56
CA ALA A 146 -1.79 29.06 -27.21
C ALA A 146 -2.42 27.65 -27.23
N ALA A 147 -3.43 27.43 -28.08
CA ALA A 147 -4.02 26.09 -28.25
C ALA A 147 -2.98 25.08 -28.77
N THR A 148 -2.16 25.48 -29.74
CA THR A 148 -1.05 24.65 -30.24
C THR A 148 -0.03 24.34 -29.15
N LEU A 149 0.40 25.34 -28.38
CA LEU A 149 1.33 25.14 -27.26
C LEU A 149 0.75 24.21 -26.19
N GLY A 150 -0.53 24.39 -25.84
CA GLY A 150 -1.23 23.51 -24.91
C GLY A 150 -1.32 22.07 -25.42
N ALA A 151 -1.62 21.89 -26.71
CA ALA A 151 -1.67 20.57 -27.34
C ALA A 151 -0.29 19.89 -27.37
N ILE A 152 0.77 20.62 -27.71
CA ILE A 152 2.15 20.11 -27.65
C ILE A 152 2.49 19.71 -26.22
N GLY A 153 2.19 20.56 -25.23
CA GLY A 153 2.43 20.24 -23.81
C GLY A 153 1.71 18.98 -23.35
N ALA A 154 0.44 18.81 -23.74
CA ALA A 154 -0.33 17.60 -23.43
C ALA A 154 0.23 16.34 -24.11
N LEU A 155 0.65 16.45 -25.37
CA LEU A 155 1.29 15.36 -26.11
C LEU A 155 2.63 14.96 -25.48
N THR A 156 3.50 15.95 -25.19
CA THR A 156 4.78 15.72 -24.53
C THR A 156 4.60 15.06 -23.17
N PHE A 157 3.66 15.55 -22.34
CA PHE A 157 3.35 14.91 -21.06
C PHE A 157 2.86 13.46 -21.24
N SER A 158 2.00 13.21 -22.23
CA SER A 158 1.48 11.87 -22.51
C SER A 158 2.56 10.90 -22.99
N GLN A 159 3.52 11.40 -23.78
CA GLN A 159 4.66 10.63 -24.28
C GLN A 159 5.68 10.31 -23.19
N ASP A 160 5.75 11.11 -22.12
CA ASP A 160 6.65 10.91 -20.98
C ASP A 160 6.13 9.86 -19.98
N ILE A 161 4.82 9.54 -20.00
CA ILE A 161 4.19 8.58 -19.07
C ILE A 161 4.94 7.22 -19.00
N PRO A 162 5.29 6.56 -20.13
CA PRO A 162 6.00 5.28 -20.06
C PRO A 162 7.40 5.40 -19.45
N ASP A 163 8.06 6.55 -19.60
CA ASP A 163 9.38 6.79 -19.02
C ASP A 163 9.28 7.00 -17.51
N VAL A 164 8.26 7.71 -17.03
CA VAL A 164 7.95 7.83 -15.59
C VAL A 164 7.61 6.47 -14.99
N LEU A 165 6.82 5.65 -15.70
CA LEU A 165 6.40 4.31 -15.25
C LEU A 165 7.43 3.22 -15.55
N ARG A 166 8.62 3.57 -16.05
CA ARG A 166 9.61 2.58 -16.52
C ARG A 166 9.94 1.53 -15.46
N SER A 167 10.10 1.94 -14.20
CA SER A 167 10.38 1.01 -13.11
C SER A 167 9.24 0.01 -12.91
N ASP A 168 8.00 0.49 -12.88
CA ASP A 168 6.81 -0.36 -12.70
C ASP A 168 6.59 -1.28 -13.90
N ILE A 169 6.82 -0.79 -15.12
CA ILE A 169 6.79 -1.59 -16.35
C ILE A 169 7.86 -2.68 -16.28
N VAL A 170 9.08 -2.37 -15.84
CA VAL A 170 10.14 -3.38 -15.67
C VAL A 170 9.68 -4.45 -14.68
N VAL A 171 9.17 -4.07 -13.51
CA VAL A 171 8.65 -5.02 -12.51
C VAL A 171 7.57 -5.91 -13.12
N ALA A 172 6.59 -5.34 -13.83
CA ALA A 172 5.52 -6.09 -14.48
C ALA A 172 6.04 -7.13 -15.51
N TYR A 173 7.19 -6.89 -16.13
CA TYR A 173 7.80 -7.83 -17.07
C TYR A 173 8.72 -8.85 -16.42
N THR A 174 9.37 -8.49 -15.31
CA THR A 174 10.38 -9.32 -14.65
C THR A 174 9.85 -10.15 -13.49
N ASP A 175 8.71 -9.77 -12.90
CA ASP A 175 8.06 -10.53 -11.84
C ASP A 175 7.47 -11.84 -12.39
N THR A 176 7.47 -12.86 -11.53
CA THR A 176 6.85 -14.14 -11.85
C THR A 176 5.38 -14.09 -11.48
N ASP A 177 4.53 -14.23 -12.49
CA ASP A 177 3.08 -14.16 -12.35
C ASP A 177 2.48 -15.41 -11.68
N GLY A 178 1.17 -15.41 -11.46
CA GLY A 178 0.45 -16.53 -10.86
C GLY A 178 0.41 -17.81 -11.71
N SER A 179 0.80 -17.73 -12.99
CA SER A 179 0.99 -18.93 -13.83
C SER A 179 2.39 -19.54 -13.66
N GLY A 180 3.28 -18.86 -12.94
CA GLY A 180 4.66 -19.27 -12.74
C GLY A 180 5.58 -18.86 -13.88
N GLN A 181 5.23 -17.81 -14.63
CA GLN A 181 5.96 -17.33 -15.80
C GLN A 181 6.35 -15.86 -15.65
N ARG A 182 7.37 -15.44 -16.40
CA ARG A 182 7.75 -14.03 -16.55
C ARG A 182 7.47 -13.55 -17.96
N ALA A 183 7.01 -12.32 -18.11
CA ALA A 183 6.72 -11.78 -19.44
C ALA A 183 8.00 -11.57 -20.27
N ASP A 184 9.14 -11.29 -19.62
CA ASP A 184 10.46 -11.19 -20.27
C ASP A 184 11.08 -12.54 -20.66
N ARG A 185 10.38 -13.67 -20.41
CA ARG A 185 10.77 -15.05 -20.75
C ARG A 185 12.10 -15.51 -20.15
N ARG A 186 12.60 -14.84 -19.11
CA ARG A 186 13.73 -15.33 -18.31
C ARG A 186 13.25 -16.39 -17.31
N PRO A 187 14.18 -17.15 -16.68
CA PRO A 187 13.81 -18.10 -15.65
C PRO A 187 12.96 -17.45 -14.54
N PRO A 188 11.81 -18.06 -14.18
CA PRO A 188 10.93 -17.54 -13.16
C PRO A 188 11.54 -17.68 -11.75
N GLY A 189 11.01 -16.87 -10.83
CA GLY A 189 11.31 -16.89 -9.40
C GLY A 189 10.68 -18.09 -8.70
N ALA A 190 10.63 -18.02 -7.36
CA ALA A 190 10.11 -19.11 -6.54
C ALA A 190 8.60 -19.34 -6.76
N GLU A 191 7.89 -18.31 -7.21
CA GLU A 191 6.45 -18.30 -7.47
C GLU A 191 6.03 -19.37 -8.49
N GLN A 192 6.96 -19.86 -9.34
CA GLN A 192 6.71 -20.97 -10.27
C GLN A 192 6.21 -22.25 -9.59
N TYR A 193 6.55 -22.44 -8.31
CA TYR A 193 6.18 -23.61 -7.52
C TYR A 193 4.80 -23.48 -6.85
N TYR A 194 4.18 -22.29 -6.86
CA TYR A 194 2.95 -22.05 -6.11
C TYR A 194 1.77 -22.89 -6.55
N ARG A 195 1.66 -23.18 -7.84
CA ARG A 195 0.60 -24.07 -8.35
C ARG A 195 0.72 -25.49 -7.81
N GLU A 196 1.94 -26.02 -7.70
CA GLU A 196 2.16 -27.35 -7.13
C GLU A 196 1.85 -27.37 -5.62
N ILE A 197 2.25 -26.31 -4.91
CA ILE A 197 1.94 -26.13 -3.48
C ILE A 197 0.43 -26.07 -3.26
N ASP A 198 -0.28 -25.27 -4.05
CA ASP A 198 -1.74 -25.14 -4.02
C ASP A 198 -2.44 -26.48 -4.27
N THR A 199 -2.03 -27.22 -5.31
CA THR A 199 -2.54 -28.57 -5.59
C THR A 199 -2.36 -29.49 -4.39
N LYS A 200 -1.14 -29.55 -3.81
CA LYS A 200 -0.85 -30.38 -2.63
C LYS A 200 -1.71 -30.00 -1.42
N ILE A 201 -1.95 -28.71 -1.20
CA ILE A 201 -2.82 -28.26 -0.10
C ILE A 201 -4.26 -28.76 -0.32
N ILE A 202 -4.79 -28.60 -1.52
CA ILE A 202 -6.16 -29.03 -1.84
C ILE A 202 -6.30 -30.55 -1.70
N GLU A 203 -5.34 -31.32 -2.23
CA GLU A 203 -5.34 -32.78 -2.14
C GLU A 203 -5.23 -33.29 -0.70
N ALA A 204 -4.35 -32.70 0.12
CA ALA A 204 -4.13 -33.14 1.49
C ALA A 204 -5.25 -32.71 2.45
N THR A 205 -5.82 -31.52 2.25
CA THR A 205 -6.87 -31.00 3.15
C THR A 205 -8.29 -31.40 2.73
N GLY A 206 -8.53 -31.60 1.42
CA GLY A 206 -9.88 -31.80 0.87
C GLY A 206 -10.81 -30.58 1.02
N LEU A 207 -10.29 -29.41 1.42
CA LEU A 207 -11.05 -28.21 1.71
C LEU A 207 -10.82 -27.13 0.62
N PRO A 208 -11.83 -26.29 0.35
CA PRO A 208 -11.64 -25.13 -0.52
C PRO A 208 -10.72 -24.11 0.14
N ARG A 209 -10.03 -23.31 -0.69
CA ARG A 209 -9.03 -22.31 -0.23
C ARG A 209 -9.56 -21.36 0.84
N HIS A 210 -10.80 -20.89 0.67
CA HIS A 210 -11.47 -19.95 1.59
C HIS A 210 -11.96 -20.61 2.89
N GLU A 211 -11.59 -21.85 3.16
CA GLU A 211 -11.82 -22.51 4.45
C GLU A 211 -10.51 -22.96 5.12
N THR A 212 -9.38 -22.86 4.41
CA THR A 212 -8.06 -23.28 4.88
C THR A 212 -7.26 -22.08 5.36
N VAL A 213 -6.72 -22.17 6.58
CA VAL A 213 -5.88 -21.14 7.18
C VAL A 213 -4.40 -21.50 6.95
N VAL A 214 -3.70 -20.62 6.25
CA VAL A 214 -2.29 -20.78 5.88
C VAL A 214 -1.44 -19.79 6.68
N LEU A 215 -0.42 -20.29 7.37
CA LEU A 215 0.67 -19.46 7.87
C LEU A 215 1.82 -19.47 6.87
N THR A 216 2.14 -18.29 6.32
CA THR A 216 3.24 -18.09 5.39
C THR A 216 3.82 -16.69 5.52
N ALA A 217 5.11 -16.55 5.22
CA ALA A 217 5.78 -15.25 5.03
C ALA A 217 5.93 -14.89 3.54
N ASP A 218 5.50 -15.78 2.63
CA ASP A 218 5.50 -15.59 1.19
C ASP A 218 4.11 -15.11 0.74
N TYR A 219 3.82 -13.82 0.95
CA TYR A 219 2.48 -13.23 0.77
C TYR A 219 1.99 -13.15 -0.69
N SER A 220 2.90 -13.22 -1.67
CA SER A 220 2.52 -13.38 -3.08
C SER A 220 1.75 -14.68 -3.30
N PHE A 221 2.05 -15.75 -2.54
CA PHE A 221 1.24 -16.97 -2.56
C PHE A 221 -0.23 -16.70 -2.23
N LEU A 222 -0.48 -15.94 -1.16
CA LEU A 222 -1.84 -15.53 -0.74
C LEU A 222 -2.50 -14.54 -1.71
N SER A 223 -1.71 -13.85 -2.52
CA SER A 223 -2.21 -12.91 -3.54
C SER A 223 -2.71 -13.64 -4.79
N TYR A 224 -2.10 -14.77 -5.14
CA TYR A 224 -2.54 -15.61 -6.27
C TYR A 224 -3.60 -16.64 -5.87
N TYR A 225 -3.53 -17.14 -4.64
CA TYR A 225 -4.43 -18.18 -4.12
C TYR A 225 -5.14 -17.66 -2.87
N PRO A 226 -6.48 -17.50 -2.88
CA PRO A 226 -7.24 -16.81 -1.83
C PRO A 226 -7.46 -17.68 -0.58
N TYR A 227 -6.37 -18.10 0.05
CA TYR A 227 -6.37 -18.73 1.37
C TYR A 227 -6.51 -17.68 2.47
N TYR A 228 -7.03 -18.08 3.64
CA TYR A 228 -6.97 -17.21 4.81
C TYR A 228 -5.55 -17.19 5.38
N GLY A 229 -4.87 -16.05 5.29
CA GLY A 229 -3.58 -15.84 5.93
C GLY A 229 -3.73 -15.77 7.45
N PHE A 230 -2.96 -16.57 8.19
CA PHE A 230 -2.95 -16.51 9.65
C PHE A 230 -2.36 -15.19 10.17
N GLN A 231 -1.37 -14.62 9.47
CA GLN A 231 -0.67 -13.39 9.83
C GLN A 231 -0.55 -12.47 8.61
N GLY A 232 -0.55 -11.15 8.82
CA GLY A 232 -0.37 -10.14 7.78
C GLY A 232 1.10 -9.87 7.44
N LEU A 233 1.38 -9.21 6.30
CA LEU A 233 2.75 -8.89 5.86
C LEU A 233 3.44 -7.90 6.79
N THR A 234 2.70 -6.90 7.29
CA THR A 234 3.15 -5.91 8.26
C THR A 234 1.92 -5.41 9.02
N SER A 235 2.10 -4.95 10.26
CA SER A 235 1.05 -4.31 11.07
C SER A 235 0.34 -3.17 10.32
N HIS A 236 1.09 -2.33 9.60
CA HIS A 236 0.62 -1.19 8.81
C HIS A 236 -0.47 -1.51 7.76
N TYR A 237 -0.53 -2.76 7.28
CA TYR A 237 -1.50 -3.22 6.28
C TYR A 237 -2.42 -4.32 6.83
N ALA A 238 -2.30 -4.63 8.13
CA ALA A 238 -3.20 -5.56 8.78
C ALA A 238 -4.53 -4.88 9.11
N ASN A 239 -5.61 -5.65 9.11
CA ASN A 239 -6.86 -5.16 9.66
C ASN A 239 -6.64 -4.82 11.16
N PRO A 240 -7.05 -3.65 11.66
CA PRO A 240 -6.88 -3.28 13.07
C PRO A 240 -7.52 -4.26 14.07
N LEU A 241 -8.45 -5.11 13.61
CA LEU A 241 -9.09 -6.16 14.39
C LEU A 241 -8.38 -7.52 14.28
N ALA A 242 -7.33 -7.64 13.46
CA ALA A 242 -6.64 -8.90 13.21
C ALA A 242 -5.72 -9.34 14.34
N GLN A 243 -5.46 -8.48 15.33
CA GLN A 243 -4.59 -8.80 16.48
C GLN A 243 -3.17 -9.19 16.02
N PHE A 244 -2.57 -8.34 15.18
CA PHE A 244 -1.30 -8.60 14.50
C PHE A 244 -0.18 -8.99 15.48
N ASP A 245 0.03 -8.20 16.53
CA ASP A 245 1.11 -8.44 17.48
C ASP A 245 0.86 -9.67 18.33
N GLN A 246 -0.40 -9.94 18.72
CA GLN A 246 -0.73 -11.15 19.48
C GLN A 246 -0.49 -12.41 18.63
N ARG A 247 -0.79 -12.36 17.33
CA ARG A 247 -0.49 -13.46 16.40
C ARG A 247 1.01 -13.61 16.13
N ALA A 248 1.74 -12.50 16.02
CA ALA A 248 3.21 -12.53 15.89
C ALA A 248 3.85 -13.17 17.13
N ALA A 249 3.44 -12.75 18.33
CA ALA A 249 3.89 -13.31 19.60
C ALA A 249 3.57 -14.80 19.73
N ALA A 250 2.39 -15.24 19.25
CA ALA A 250 2.05 -16.65 19.20
C ALA A 250 3.03 -17.43 18.31
N VAL A 251 3.29 -16.95 17.08
CA VAL A 251 4.26 -17.59 16.16
C VAL A 251 5.67 -17.63 16.75
N GLU A 252 6.11 -16.54 17.39
CA GLU A 252 7.40 -16.47 18.07
C GLU A 252 7.51 -17.47 19.23
N SER A 253 6.44 -17.63 20.02
CA SER A 253 6.43 -18.56 21.15
C SER A 253 6.69 -20.01 20.73
N TRP A 254 6.29 -20.39 19.51
CA TRP A 254 6.50 -21.74 19.00
C TRP A 254 7.97 -22.08 18.75
N ALA A 255 8.83 -21.07 18.56
CA ALA A 255 10.27 -21.27 18.42
C ALA A 255 10.94 -21.81 19.70
N THR A 256 10.25 -21.75 20.84
CA THR A 256 10.75 -22.29 22.12
C THR A 256 10.26 -23.72 22.41
N LEU A 257 9.38 -24.25 21.58
CA LEU A 257 8.85 -25.60 21.71
C LEU A 257 9.85 -26.61 21.15
N THR A 258 9.83 -27.82 21.69
CA THR A 258 10.80 -28.87 21.32
C THR A 258 10.14 -30.12 20.76
N THR A 259 8.81 -30.25 20.85
CA THR A 259 8.10 -31.46 20.40
C THR A 259 6.83 -31.14 19.62
N ALA A 260 6.43 -32.03 18.72
CA ALA A 260 5.19 -31.92 17.95
C ALA A 260 3.93 -31.86 18.86
N ASP A 261 3.89 -32.61 19.96
CA ASP A 261 2.77 -32.57 20.91
C ASP A 261 2.61 -31.19 21.56
N GLN A 262 3.72 -30.56 21.96
CA GLN A 262 3.68 -29.20 22.50
C GLN A 262 3.17 -28.22 21.47
N PHE A 263 3.63 -28.36 20.22
CA PHE A 263 3.21 -27.49 19.13
C PHE A 263 1.72 -27.64 18.80
N ILE A 264 1.23 -28.88 18.69
CA ILE A 264 -0.19 -29.17 18.47
C ILE A 264 -1.04 -28.63 19.62
N ALA A 265 -0.63 -28.86 20.86
CA ALA A 265 -1.34 -28.32 22.03
C ALA A 265 -1.34 -26.78 22.05
N ALA A 266 -0.29 -26.13 21.53
CA ALA A 266 -0.26 -24.68 21.39
C ALA A 266 -1.21 -24.19 20.29
N LEU A 267 -1.28 -24.88 19.14
CA LEU A 267 -2.23 -24.59 18.07
C LEU A 267 -3.69 -24.75 18.53
N ASP A 268 -4.00 -25.81 19.29
CA ASP A 268 -5.36 -26.11 19.77
C ASP A 268 -5.85 -25.14 20.85
N LYS A 269 -4.93 -24.40 21.48
CA LYS A 269 -5.24 -23.36 22.47
C LYS A 269 -5.36 -21.96 21.87
N LEU A 270 -5.15 -21.79 20.56
CA LEU A 270 -5.25 -20.48 19.94
C LEU A 270 -6.68 -19.91 20.07
N PRO A 271 -6.82 -18.61 20.37
CA PRO A 271 -8.14 -17.96 20.40
C PRO A 271 -8.70 -17.72 18.99
N TRP A 272 -7.90 -17.95 17.95
CA TRP A 272 -8.27 -17.86 16.54
C TRP A 272 -8.33 -19.24 15.91
N LYS A 273 -8.99 -19.35 14.76
CA LYS A 273 -8.89 -20.54 13.91
C LYS A 273 -7.39 -20.83 13.63
N PRO A 274 -6.87 -21.99 14.05
CA PRO A 274 -5.44 -22.29 13.92
C PRO A 274 -5.06 -22.47 12.45
N PRO A 275 -3.81 -22.15 12.08
CA PRO A 275 -3.29 -22.54 10.78
C PRO A 275 -3.21 -24.07 10.70
N THR A 276 -3.73 -24.63 9.61
CA THR A 276 -3.58 -26.05 9.29
C THR A 276 -2.49 -26.28 8.25
N VAL A 277 -2.10 -25.23 7.54
CA VAL A 277 -1.04 -25.25 6.53
C VAL A 277 0.05 -24.27 6.92
N PHE A 278 1.30 -24.74 6.87
CA PHE A 278 2.50 -23.96 7.13
C PHE A 278 3.36 -23.99 5.87
N LEU A 279 3.45 -22.86 5.19
CA LEU A 279 4.33 -22.68 4.04
C LEU A 279 5.52 -21.83 4.47
N MET A 280 6.68 -22.48 4.55
CA MET A 280 7.89 -21.95 5.17
C MET A 280 9.08 -22.08 4.21
N ARG A 281 10.23 -21.54 4.60
CA ARG A 281 11.51 -21.74 3.90
C ARG A 281 12.51 -22.47 4.80
N ARG A 282 13.43 -23.24 4.21
CA ARG A 282 14.50 -23.90 4.98
C ARG A 282 15.41 -22.86 5.64
N GLY A 283 15.66 -23.05 6.94
CA GLY A 283 16.62 -22.29 7.73
C GLY A 283 17.94 -23.03 7.94
N ALA A 284 18.78 -22.49 8.81
CA ALA A 284 19.97 -23.17 9.31
C ALA A 284 19.61 -24.12 10.46
N ASN A 285 20.52 -25.04 10.82
CA ASN A 285 20.42 -25.91 12.00
C ASN A 285 19.07 -26.64 12.10
N ASP A 286 18.65 -27.31 11.02
CA ASP A 286 17.41 -28.11 10.97
C ASP A 286 16.13 -27.33 11.34
N THR A 287 16.07 -26.04 10.99
CA THR A 287 14.87 -25.23 11.21
C THR A 287 14.11 -24.91 9.91
N TYR A 288 12.83 -24.62 10.08
CA TYR A 288 11.99 -23.95 9.08
C TYR A 288 11.75 -22.50 9.52
N THR A 289 11.77 -21.57 8.58
CA THR A 289 11.78 -20.14 8.90
C THR A 289 10.60 -19.41 8.29
N LEU A 290 10.08 -18.45 9.07
CA LEU A 290 9.11 -17.45 8.67
C LEU A 290 9.72 -16.06 8.87
N ARG A 291 9.59 -15.18 7.88
CA ARG A 291 10.10 -13.80 7.95
C ARG A 291 8.99 -12.83 8.35
N LEU A 292 8.85 -12.57 9.65
CA LEU A 292 7.86 -11.65 10.20
C LEU A 292 8.32 -10.19 10.12
N ALA A 293 7.44 -9.27 10.51
CA ALA A 293 7.68 -7.84 10.56
C ALA A 293 7.24 -7.25 11.89
N SER A 294 8.01 -6.28 12.37
CA SER A 294 7.69 -5.44 13.53
C SER A 294 7.73 -3.98 13.11
N ASP A 295 6.84 -3.18 13.67
CA ASP A 295 6.87 -1.72 13.56
C ASP A 295 8.00 -1.16 14.43
N VAL A 296 8.79 -0.26 13.86
CA VAL A 296 9.93 0.41 14.51
C VAL A 296 9.94 1.92 14.24
N TYR A 297 8.79 2.50 13.88
CA TYR A 297 8.63 3.95 13.77
C TYR A 297 9.14 4.68 15.02
N PRO A 298 9.83 5.84 14.88
CA PRO A 298 10.00 6.66 13.67
C PRO A 298 11.24 6.33 12.82
N ASN A 299 11.86 5.15 12.97
CA ASN A 299 13.01 4.78 12.14
C ASN A 299 12.65 4.74 10.65
N GLN A 300 13.65 4.97 9.79
CA GLN A 300 13.53 4.80 8.34
C GLN A 300 14.59 3.77 7.88
N PRO A 301 14.17 2.55 7.46
CA PRO A 301 12.80 2.07 7.28
C PRO A 301 12.03 1.87 8.60
N ASN A 302 10.73 2.11 8.57
CA ASN A 302 9.80 1.99 9.71
C ASN A 302 9.36 0.54 10.01
N VAL A 303 9.79 -0.42 9.18
CA VAL A 303 9.50 -1.84 9.36
C VAL A 303 10.80 -2.62 9.50
N ARG A 304 10.96 -3.32 10.62
CA ARG A 304 12.05 -4.26 10.83
C ARG A 304 11.57 -5.68 10.52
N ARG A 305 12.27 -6.35 9.60
CA ARG A 305 12.06 -7.77 9.29
C ARG A 305 12.94 -8.64 10.17
N TYR A 306 12.39 -9.74 10.68
CA TYR A 306 13.11 -10.71 11.48
C TYR A 306 12.65 -12.12 11.14
N HIS A 307 13.48 -13.12 11.42
CA HIS A 307 13.15 -14.52 11.19
C HIS A 307 12.71 -15.17 12.49
N VAL A 308 11.61 -15.91 12.43
CA VAL A 308 11.24 -16.91 13.44
C VAL A 308 11.67 -18.27 12.89
N ALA A 309 12.52 -18.96 13.64
CA ALA A 309 12.99 -20.30 13.30
C ALA A 309 12.21 -21.31 14.15
N LEU A 310 11.49 -22.20 13.48
CA LEU A 310 10.75 -23.31 14.07
C LEU A 310 11.58 -24.58 13.87
N ASP A 311 11.80 -25.34 14.94
CA ASP A 311 12.52 -26.61 14.85
C ASP A 311 11.75 -27.58 13.91
N LYS A 312 12.46 -28.25 13.01
CA LYS A 312 11.86 -29.28 12.13
C LYS A 312 11.18 -30.39 12.95
N ALA A 313 11.66 -30.69 14.15
CA ALA A 313 11.09 -31.69 15.04
C ALA A 313 9.64 -31.37 15.46
N LEU A 314 9.19 -30.11 15.35
CA LEU A 314 7.80 -29.73 15.60
C LEU A 314 6.83 -30.32 14.56
N PHE A 315 7.34 -30.70 13.38
CA PHE A 315 6.59 -31.24 12.27
C PHE A 315 6.93 -32.71 11.97
N ASP A 316 7.85 -33.32 12.72
CA ASP A 316 8.24 -34.72 12.58
C ASP A 316 7.28 -35.64 13.35
N ASP A 317 6.03 -35.67 12.90
CA ASP A 317 4.96 -36.45 13.52
C ASP A 317 3.94 -36.91 12.46
N PRO A 318 3.34 -38.11 12.58
CA PRO A 318 2.35 -38.61 11.62
C PRO A 318 1.15 -37.70 11.37
N ARG A 319 0.81 -36.82 12.34
CA ARG A 319 -0.24 -35.79 12.24
C ARG A 319 0.13 -34.65 11.30
N PHE A 320 1.38 -34.56 10.84
CA PHE A 320 1.80 -33.66 9.78
C PHE A 320 2.14 -34.44 8.50
N ASP A 321 1.77 -33.87 7.36
CA ASP A 321 2.34 -34.21 6.06
C ASP A 321 3.34 -33.13 5.68
N VAL A 322 4.62 -33.49 5.55
CA VAL A 322 5.71 -32.54 5.28
C VAL A 322 6.34 -32.87 3.94
N SER A 323 6.32 -31.89 3.03
CA SER A 323 6.96 -32.01 1.72
C SER A 323 7.81 -30.78 1.39
N THR A 324 8.78 -30.95 0.51
CA THR A 324 9.58 -29.85 -0.05
C THR A 324 9.17 -29.64 -1.51
N VAL A 325 8.93 -28.38 -1.87
CA VAL A 325 8.66 -27.97 -3.26
C VAL A 325 9.53 -26.76 -3.59
N GLY A 326 10.54 -26.95 -4.42
CA GLY A 326 11.53 -25.91 -4.72
C GLY A 326 12.18 -25.36 -3.44
N PRO A 327 12.17 -24.03 -3.19
CA PRO A 327 12.72 -23.44 -1.98
C PRO A 327 11.79 -23.53 -0.75
N PHE A 328 10.58 -24.08 -0.90
CA PHE A 328 9.56 -24.10 0.13
C PHE A 328 9.52 -25.43 0.89
N VAL A 329 9.15 -25.34 2.15
CA VAL A 329 8.72 -26.45 3.00
C VAL A 329 7.24 -26.26 3.26
N LEU A 330 6.44 -27.24 2.85
CA LEU A 330 5.01 -27.29 3.06
C LEU A 330 4.74 -28.34 4.13
N ALA A 331 4.25 -27.92 5.30
CA ALA A 331 3.75 -28.80 6.34
C ALA A 331 2.25 -28.62 6.50
N ILE A 332 1.49 -29.71 6.40
CA ILE A 332 0.03 -29.71 6.48
C ILE A 332 -0.38 -30.57 7.67
N ARG A 333 -1.06 -29.97 8.63
CA ARG A 333 -1.68 -30.69 9.75
C ARG A 333 -2.87 -31.48 9.22
N LYS A 334 -2.84 -32.80 9.41
CA LYS A 334 -3.94 -33.70 9.10
C LYS A 334 -5.06 -33.52 10.13
N PRO A 335 -6.33 -33.66 9.71
CA PRO A 335 -7.48 -33.56 10.60
C PRO A 335 -7.47 -34.56 11.75
#